data_AF-A0A3Z3HVK2-F1
#
_entry.id   AF-A0A3Z3HVK2-F1
#
_cell.length_a   1.000
_cell.length_b   1.000
_cell.length_c   1.000
_cell.angle_alpha   90.00
_cell.angle_beta   90.00
_cell.angle_gamma   90.00
#
_symmetry.space_group_name_H-M   'P 1'
#
loop_
_entity.id
_entity.type
_entity.pdbx_description
1 polymer ?
#
loop_
_entity_poly.entity_id
_entity_poly.type
_entity_poly.pdbx_seq_one_letter_code
_entity_poly.pdbx_strand_id
1 'polypeptide(L)'
;MTFSLAQGANSLLFNLVMELRGGNIRRCEALGLKPEEMRLLRSLTMEELHYLSGSPVSVLNVAIHHENLKRMLDQANREQKRSERIDRAIALGASIEMMGIFFGLNASDVSSKRRLEGIQTRQGRCQSPDEECEAKIWRLWHEANISDIESLNSLETMMLIAEEADVSLTVIWGLIKNWCTGEVA
;
A
#
# COMPACT_ATOMS: atom_id res chain seq x y z
N MET A 1 16.55 23.69 -22.26
CA MET A 1 16.05 22.39 -21.71
C MET A 1 15.05 21.66 -22.62
N THR A 2 14.74 22.17 -23.81
CA THR A 2 13.83 21.53 -24.80
C THR A 2 14.45 20.37 -25.58
N PHE A 3 15.79 20.29 -25.65
CA PHE A 3 16.52 19.29 -26.45
C PHE A 3 16.32 17.83 -25.97
N SER A 4 16.12 17.62 -24.67
CA SER A 4 15.89 16.28 -24.09
C SER A 4 14.49 15.74 -24.40
N LEU A 5 13.48 16.62 -24.51
CA LEU A 5 12.11 16.21 -24.82
C LEU A 5 11.95 15.87 -26.30
N ALA A 6 12.64 16.60 -27.18
CA ALA A 6 12.68 16.27 -28.61
C ALA A 6 13.31 14.89 -28.87
N GLN A 7 14.43 14.56 -28.22
CA GLN A 7 15.02 13.21 -28.31
C GLN A 7 14.10 12.11 -27.75
N GLY A 8 13.44 12.36 -26.62
CA GLY A 8 12.43 11.45 -26.08
C GLY A 8 11.25 11.26 -27.03
N ALA A 9 10.74 12.34 -27.64
CA ALA A 9 9.67 12.28 -28.62
C ALA A 9 10.08 11.48 -29.87
N ASN A 10 11.31 11.62 -30.35
CA ASN A 10 11.84 10.88 -31.48
C ASN A 10 11.95 9.38 -31.17
N SER A 11 12.43 9.00 -29.98
CA SER A 11 12.44 7.59 -29.56
C SER A 11 11.04 6.99 -29.44
N LEU A 12 10.07 7.79 -28.95
CA LEU A 12 8.68 7.33 -28.85
C LEU A 12 8.06 7.14 -30.24
N LEU A 13 8.26 8.09 -31.17
CA LEU A 13 7.79 7.97 -32.55
C LEU A 13 8.35 6.72 -33.23
N PHE A 14 9.66 6.45 -33.10
CA PHE A 14 10.26 5.25 -33.65
C PHE A 14 9.64 3.98 -33.04
N ASN A 15 9.49 3.93 -31.71
CA ASN A 15 8.83 2.81 -31.04
C ASN A 15 7.38 2.63 -31.50
N LEU A 16 6.63 3.71 -31.70
CA LEU A 16 5.26 3.66 -32.22
C LEU A 16 5.21 3.10 -33.64
N VAL A 17 6.11 3.51 -34.53
CA VAL A 17 6.20 2.96 -35.89
C VAL A 17 6.54 1.47 -35.85
N MET A 18 7.44 1.04 -34.96
CA MET A 18 7.80 -0.36 -34.79
C MET A 18 6.64 -1.19 -34.22
N GLU A 19 5.92 -0.68 -33.22
CA GLU A 19 4.71 -1.32 -32.67
C GLU A 19 3.59 -1.44 -33.71
N LEU A 20 3.39 -0.42 -34.56
CA LEU A 20 2.44 -0.47 -35.68
C LEU A 20 2.84 -1.52 -36.72
N ARG A 21 4.12 -1.62 -37.06
CA ARG A 21 4.64 -2.68 -37.96
C ARG A 21 4.53 -4.07 -37.34
N GLY A 22 4.63 -4.16 -36.00
CA GLY A 22 4.42 -5.39 -35.23
C GLY A 22 2.95 -5.78 -35.02
N GLY A 23 2.00 -4.96 -35.46
CA GLY A 23 0.56 -5.25 -35.37
C GLY A 23 -0.12 -4.81 -34.06
N ASN A 24 0.56 -4.06 -33.19
CA ASN A 24 0.04 -3.64 -31.87
C ASN A 24 -0.84 -2.39 -31.96
N ILE A 25 -1.89 -2.43 -32.79
CA ILE A 25 -2.77 -1.28 -33.10
C ILE A 25 -3.48 -0.75 -31.84
N ARG A 26 -3.98 -1.64 -30.97
CA ARG A 26 -4.72 -1.26 -29.74
C ARG A 26 -3.89 -0.38 -28.79
N ARG A 27 -2.57 -0.61 -28.71
CA ARG A 27 -1.67 0.21 -27.87
C ARG A 27 -1.49 1.60 -28.46
N CYS A 28 -1.40 1.70 -29.78
CA CYS A 28 -1.27 2.97 -30.48
C CYS A 28 -2.53 3.82 -30.32
N GLU A 29 -3.71 3.21 -30.39
CA GLU A 29 -5.00 3.87 -30.10
C GLU A 29 -5.07 4.37 -28.65
N ALA A 30 -4.62 3.57 -27.67
CA ALA A 30 -4.59 3.96 -26.26
C ALA A 30 -3.66 5.16 -25.99
N LEU A 31 -2.65 5.37 -26.83
CA LEU A 31 -1.76 6.54 -26.80
C LEU A 31 -2.37 7.78 -27.48
N GLY A 32 -3.55 7.64 -28.09
CA GLY A 32 -4.29 8.72 -28.72
C GLY A 32 -4.05 8.91 -30.21
N LEU A 33 -3.34 7.98 -30.88
CA LEU A 33 -3.15 8.03 -32.34
C LEU A 33 -4.47 7.74 -33.06
N LYS A 34 -4.84 8.62 -34.00
CA LYS A 34 -6.02 8.42 -34.84
C LYS A 34 -5.74 7.35 -35.91
N PRO A 35 -6.78 6.63 -36.40
CA PRO A 35 -6.63 5.64 -37.46
C PRO A 35 -5.95 6.14 -38.74
N GLU A 36 -6.14 7.42 -39.08
CA GLU A 36 -5.49 8.06 -40.22
C GLU A 36 -3.98 8.25 -39.99
N GLU A 37 -3.61 8.74 -38.81
CA GLU A 37 -2.21 8.94 -38.40
C GLU A 37 -1.47 7.60 -38.35
N MET A 38 -2.10 6.54 -37.83
CA MET A 38 -1.53 5.20 -37.81
C MET A 38 -1.27 4.63 -39.21
N ARG A 39 -2.15 4.91 -40.19
CA ARG A 39 -1.94 4.49 -41.58
C ARG A 39 -0.74 5.20 -42.21
N LEU A 40 -0.62 6.52 -41.98
CA LEU A 40 0.50 7.31 -42.48
C LEU A 40 1.83 6.88 -41.85
N LEU A 41 1.85 6.69 -40.53
CA LEU A 41 3.03 6.22 -39.80
C LEU A 41 3.48 4.83 -40.27
N ARG A 42 2.55 3.94 -40.63
CA ARG A 42 2.87 2.61 -41.16
C ARG A 42 3.51 2.66 -42.55
N SER A 43 3.10 3.61 -43.40
CA SER A 43 3.62 3.78 -44.76
C SER A 43 4.94 4.55 -44.83
N LEU A 44 5.42 5.14 -43.72
CA LEU A 44 6.68 5.88 -43.69
C LEU A 44 7.87 5.00 -44.09
N THR A 45 8.70 5.57 -44.96
CA THR A 45 10.03 5.06 -45.31
C THR A 45 11.05 5.40 -44.23
N MET A 46 12.24 4.75 -44.29
CA MET A 46 13.32 5.02 -43.35
C MET A 46 13.86 6.46 -43.48
N GLU A 47 13.90 7.00 -44.69
CA GLU A 47 14.35 8.37 -44.96
C GLU A 47 13.38 9.40 -44.37
N GLU A 48 12.08 9.22 -44.54
CA GLU A 48 11.06 10.10 -43.96
C GLU A 48 11.07 10.03 -42.43
N LEU A 49 11.29 8.85 -41.86
CA LEU A 49 11.44 8.68 -40.42
C LEU A 49 12.70 9.39 -39.91
N HIS A 50 13.82 9.30 -40.63
CA HIS A 50 15.04 10.03 -40.30
C HIS A 50 14.83 11.55 -40.35
N TYR A 51 14.12 12.04 -41.38
CA TYR A 51 13.74 13.45 -41.49
C TYR A 51 12.89 13.92 -40.31
N LEU A 52 11.87 13.15 -39.92
CA LEU A 52 11.04 13.45 -38.76
C LEU A 52 11.85 13.43 -37.45
N SER A 53 12.82 12.52 -37.33
CA SER A 53 13.73 12.47 -36.17
C SER A 53 14.68 13.66 -36.08
N GLY A 54 14.96 14.34 -37.19
CA GLY A 54 15.77 15.56 -37.23
C GLY A 54 14.99 16.83 -36.91
N SER A 55 13.65 16.75 -36.79
CA SER A 55 12.81 17.92 -36.58
C SER A 55 13.02 18.52 -35.18
N PRO A 56 13.19 19.86 -35.07
CA PRO A 56 13.25 20.54 -33.77
C PRO A 56 11.87 20.68 -33.10
N VAL A 57 10.78 20.31 -33.80
CA VAL A 57 9.40 20.43 -33.31
C VAL A 57 9.00 19.15 -32.59
N SER A 58 8.66 19.26 -31.30
CA SER A 58 8.11 18.13 -30.53
C SER A 58 6.69 17.82 -30.98
N VAL A 59 6.44 16.57 -31.37
CA VAL A 59 5.09 16.04 -31.62
C VAL A 59 4.35 15.67 -30.33
N LEU A 60 5.06 15.65 -29.19
CA LEU A 60 4.50 15.30 -27.89
C LEU A 60 4.36 16.53 -27.01
N ASN A 61 3.23 16.60 -26.32
CA ASN A 61 3.03 17.49 -25.18
C ASN A 61 2.99 16.63 -23.90
N VAL A 62 4.08 16.66 -23.13
CA VAL A 62 4.17 15.94 -21.85
C VAL A 62 3.90 16.92 -20.72
N ALA A 63 2.78 16.75 -20.03
CA ALA A 63 2.43 17.51 -18.86
C ALA A 63 2.14 16.56 -17.69
N ILE A 64 2.62 16.93 -16.49
CA ILE A 64 2.31 16.18 -15.28
C ILE A 64 0.89 16.54 -14.85
N HIS A 65 0.01 15.55 -14.76
CA HIS A 65 -1.32 15.75 -14.20
C HIS A 65 -1.23 15.83 -12.67
N HIS A 66 -1.01 17.03 -12.13
CA HIS A 66 -0.72 17.26 -10.72
C HIS A 66 -1.75 16.64 -9.75
N GLU A 67 -3.05 16.67 -10.08
CA GLU A 67 -4.08 16.05 -9.25
C GLU A 67 -3.97 14.52 -9.16
N ASN A 68 -3.62 13.86 -10.26
CA ASN A 68 -3.47 12.41 -10.27
C ASN A 68 -2.19 12.01 -9.53
N LEU A 69 -1.10 12.75 -9.75
CA LEU A 69 0.13 12.56 -9.01
C LEU A 69 -0.09 12.71 -7.50
N LYS A 70 -0.79 13.77 -7.07
CA LYS A 70 -1.11 13.98 -5.66
C LYS A 70 -1.92 12.83 -5.08
N ARG A 71 -2.97 12.37 -5.79
CA ARG A 71 -3.79 11.22 -5.35
C ARG A 71 -2.95 9.94 -5.22
N MET A 72 -2.05 9.68 -6.17
CA MET A 72 -1.14 8.52 -6.12
C MET A 72 -0.19 8.60 -4.92
N LEU A 73 0.38 9.78 -4.65
CA LEU A 73 1.24 10.01 -3.48
C LEU A 73 0.47 9.83 -2.16
N ASP A 74 -0.75 10.38 -2.07
CA ASP A 74 -1.61 10.23 -0.89
C ASP A 74 -2.03 8.77 -0.67
N GLN A 75 -2.23 8.01 -1.74
CA GLN A 75 -2.51 6.58 -1.66
C GLN A 75 -1.28 5.79 -1.21
N ALA A 76 -0.11 6.06 -1.80
CA ALA A 76 1.14 5.41 -1.41
C ALA A 76 1.47 5.65 0.07
N ASN A 77 1.31 6.89 0.55
CA ASN A 77 1.51 7.22 1.97
C ASN A 77 0.51 6.51 2.88
N ARG A 78 -0.75 6.36 2.47
CA ARG A 78 -1.76 5.61 3.25
C ARG A 78 -1.43 4.12 3.31
N GLU A 79 -0.99 3.54 2.21
CA GLU A 79 -0.59 2.13 2.16
C GLU A 79 0.64 1.86 3.02
N GLN A 80 1.64 2.75 2.97
CA GLN A 80 2.83 2.66 3.79
C GLN A 80 2.49 2.66 5.29
N LYS A 81 1.68 3.63 5.75
CA LYS A 81 1.21 3.69 7.14
C LYS A 81 0.42 2.45 7.54
N ARG A 82 -0.39 1.91 6.64
CA ARG A 82 -1.15 0.68 6.88
C ARG A 82 -0.19 -0.52 7.05
N SER A 83 0.83 -0.64 6.21
CA SER A 83 1.84 -1.70 6.36
C SER A 83 2.58 -1.60 7.68
N GLU A 84 3.04 -0.40 8.06
CA GLU A 84 3.73 -0.16 9.34
C GLU A 84 2.88 -0.57 10.55
N ARG A 85 1.57 -0.28 10.53
CA ARG A 85 0.63 -0.72 11.58
C ARG A 85 0.49 -2.24 11.63
N ILE A 86 0.41 -2.90 10.48
CA ILE A 86 0.34 -4.36 10.39
C ILE A 86 1.61 -4.98 10.99
N ASP A 87 2.77 -4.49 10.59
CA ASP A 87 4.06 -5.04 11.01
C ASP A 87 4.26 -4.83 12.52
N ARG A 88 3.90 -3.64 13.04
CA ARG A 88 3.91 -3.36 14.49
C ARG A 88 2.93 -4.24 15.27
N ALA A 89 1.71 -4.46 14.77
CA ALA A 89 0.74 -5.35 15.43
C ALA A 89 1.25 -6.80 15.49
N ILE A 90 1.88 -7.27 14.41
CA ILE A 90 2.49 -8.60 14.35
C ILE A 90 3.65 -8.73 15.35
N ALA A 91 4.52 -7.71 15.43
CA ALA A 91 5.62 -7.66 16.39
C ALA A 91 5.15 -7.73 17.84
N LEU A 92 4.05 -7.06 18.16
CA LEU A 92 3.42 -7.11 19.50
C LEU A 92 2.63 -8.39 19.77
N GLY A 93 2.64 -9.36 18.84
CA GLY A 93 2.00 -10.66 19.04
C GLY A 93 0.48 -10.63 18.86
N ALA A 94 -0.04 -9.80 17.95
CA ALA A 94 -1.45 -9.82 17.55
C ALA A 94 -1.89 -11.21 17.08
N SER A 95 -3.09 -11.65 17.45
CA SER A 95 -3.65 -12.94 17.02
C SER A 95 -4.12 -12.90 15.56
N ILE A 96 -4.29 -14.08 14.93
CA ILE A 96 -4.82 -14.16 13.56
C ILE A 96 -6.23 -13.57 13.47
N GLU A 97 -7.04 -13.76 14.52
CA GLU A 97 -8.38 -13.17 14.64
C GLU A 97 -8.32 -11.63 14.62
N MET A 98 -7.44 -11.01 15.43
CA MET A 98 -7.26 -9.55 15.42
C MET A 98 -6.80 -9.05 14.05
N MET A 99 -5.84 -9.73 13.42
CA MET A 99 -5.37 -9.33 12.10
C MET A 99 -6.48 -9.44 11.03
N GLY A 100 -7.42 -10.38 11.19
CA GLY A 100 -8.61 -10.50 10.37
C GLY A 100 -9.60 -9.35 10.58
N ILE A 101 -9.91 -9.01 11.84
CA ILE A 101 -10.86 -7.95 12.20
C ILE A 101 -10.35 -6.57 11.76
N PHE A 102 -9.10 -6.22 12.09
CA PHE A 102 -8.56 -4.87 11.84
C PHE A 102 -8.03 -4.64 10.43
N PHE A 103 -7.44 -5.68 9.86
CA PHE A 103 -6.70 -5.55 8.61
C PHE A 103 -7.26 -6.43 7.48
N GLY A 104 -8.26 -7.28 7.74
CA GLY A 104 -8.79 -8.19 6.73
C GLY A 104 -7.77 -9.22 6.24
N LEU A 105 -6.72 -9.48 7.01
CA LEU A 105 -5.68 -10.44 6.64
C LEU A 105 -6.12 -11.87 6.95
N ASN A 106 -5.76 -12.80 6.07
CA ASN A 106 -5.99 -14.22 6.31
C ASN A 106 -4.83 -14.85 7.12
N ALA A 107 -5.04 -16.09 7.58
CA ALA A 107 -4.04 -16.82 8.38
C ALA A 107 -2.71 -17.04 7.63
N SER A 108 -2.74 -17.21 6.31
CA SER A 108 -1.56 -17.44 5.48
C SER A 108 -0.67 -16.18 5.40
N ASP A 109 -1.30 -15.02 5.23
CA ASP A 109 -0.63 -13.72 5.17
C ASP A 109 0.06 -13.41 6.50
N VAL A 110 -0.67 -13.60 7.61
CA VAL A 110 -0.13 -13.41 8.97
C VAL A 110 1.03 -14.36 9.25
N SER A 111 0.89 -15.64 8.90
CA SER A 111 1.94 -16.63 9.09
C SER A 111 3.19 -16.33 8.26
N SER A 112 3.00 -15.86 7.02
CA SER A 112 4.11 -15.48 6.14
C SER A 112 4.84 -14.25 6.67
N LYS A 113 4.11 -13.22 7.13
CA LYS A 113 4.71 -12.02 7.74
C LYS A 113 5.46 -12.36 9.04
N ARG A 114 4.89 -13.16 9.93
CA ARG A 114 5.59 -13.62 11.16
C ARG A 114 6.89 -14.35 10.85
N ARG A 115 6.90 -15.20 9.81
CA ARG A 115 8.11 -15.90 9.36
C ARG A 115 9.18 -14.94 8.84
N LEU A 116 8.79 -13.89 8.13
CA LEU A 116 9.73 -12.86 7.63
C LEU A 116 10.34 -12.05 8.79
N GLU A 117 9.56 -11.70 9.79
CA GLU A 117 10.00 -10.97 10.99
C GLU A 117 10.81 -11.85 11.98
N GLY A 118 11.02 -13.13 11.67
CA GLY A 118 11.73 -14.06 12.57
C GLY A 118 10.99 -14.34 13.88
N ILE A 119 9.71 -13.95 13.99
CA ILE A 119 8.89 -14.18 15.17
C ILE A 119 8.51 -15.65 15.18
N GLN A 120 9.22 -16.44 15.98
CA GLN A 120 8.80 -17.80 16.28
C GLN A 120 7.49 -17.72 17.06
N THR A 121 6.43 -18.28 16.50
CA THR A 121 5.14 -18.43 17.19
C THR A 121 5.39 -19.18 18.49
N ARG A 122 5.44 -18.45 19.62
CA ARG A 122 5.47 -19.04 20.95
C ARG A 122 4.15 -19.78 21.13
N GLN A 123 4.13 -21.06 20.76
CA GLN A 123 3.06 -21.99 21.11
C GLN A 123 3.16 -22.27 22.60
N GLY A 124 2.57 -21.38 23.39
CA GLY A 124 2.46 -21.52 24.84
C GLY A 124 1.35 -20.59 25.32
N ARG A 125 0.63 -21.02 26.37
CA ARG A 125 -0.33 -20.15 27.06
C ARG A 125 0.38 -18.84 27.39
N CYS A 126 -0.09 -17.72 26.84
CA CYS A 126 0.37 -16.41 27.31
C CYS A 126 0.15 -16.40 28.81
N GLN A 127 1.20 -16.09 29.57
CA GLN A 127 1.07 -15.91 31.01
C GLN A 127 0.00 -14.84 31.21
N SER A 128 -1.06 -15.16 31.96
CA SER A 128 -2.02 -14.15 32.37
C SER A 128 -1.23 -13.04 33.07
N PRO A 129 -1.49 -11.76 32.74
CA PRO A 129 -0.82 -10.65 33.39
C PRO A 129 -1.14 -10.68 34.89
N ASP A 130 -0.19 -10.21 35.69
CA ASP A 130 -0.37 -10.09 37.14
C ASP A 130 -1.51 -9.09 37.45
N GLU A 131 -2.15 -9.18 38.61
CA GLU A 131 -3.28 -8.30 38.97
C GLU A 131 -2.90 -6.81 38.91
N GLU A 132 -1.66 -6.47 39.27
CA GLU A 132 -1.13 -5.11 39.16
C GLU A 132 -1.02 -4.64 37.70
N CYS A 133 -0.64 -5.54 36.79
CA CYS A 133 -0.58 -5.26 35.36
C CYS A 133 -1.97 -5.09 34.75
N GLU A 134 -2.94 -5.92 35.13
CA GLU A 134 -4.34 -5.77 34.71
C GLU A 134 -4.93 -4.43 35.16
N ALA A 135 -4.69 -4.03 36.42
CA ALA A 135 -5.13 -2.74 36.94
C ALA A 135 -4.50 -1.56 36.16
N LYS A 136 -3.22 -1.67 35.78
CA LYS A 136 -2.53 -0.67 34.96
C LYS A 136 -3.15 -0.57 33.56
N ILE A 137 -3.40 -1.72 32.90
CA ILE A 137 -4.03 -1.79 31.58
C ILE A 137 -5.44 -1.19 31.63
N TRP A 138 -6.24 -1.53 32.64
CA TRP A 138 -7.58 -0.97 32.83
C TRP A 138 -7.56 0.56 32.91
N ARG A 139 -6.67 1.11 33.74
CA ARG A 139 -6.57 2.56 33.92
C ARG A 139 -6.19 3.27 32.61
N LEU A 140 -5.16 2.78 31.92
CA LEU A 140 -4.71 3.37 30.65
C LEU A 140 -5.80 3.30 29.57
N TRP A 141 -6.54 2.19 29.52
CA TRP A 141 -7.66 2.03 28.60
C TRP A 141 -8.82 2.99 28.92
N HIS A 142 -9.17 3.12 30.19
CA HIS A 142 -10.26 3.99 30.62
C HIS A 142 -9.95 5.48 30.40
N GLU A 143 -8.69 5.89 30.62
CA GLU A 143 -8.20 7.24 30.32
C GLU A 143 -8.30 7.59 28.81
N ALA A 144 -8.17 6.60 27.93
CA ALA A 144 -8.28 6.79 26.48
C ALA A 144 -9.72 7.06 25.99
N ASN A 145 -10.74 6.75 26.82
CA ASN A 145 -12.16 7.04 26.58
C ASN A 145 -12.68 6.63 25.18
N ILE A 146 -12.34 5.40 24.76
CA ILE A 146 -12.67 4.89 23.43
C ILE A 146 -14.02 4.18 23.45
N SER A 147 -14.93 4.59 22.56
CA SER A 147 -16.29 4.04 22.49
C SER A 147 -16.41 2.78 21.61
N ASP A 148 -15.49 2.60 20.66
CA ASP A 148 -15.50 1.47 19.70
C ASP A 148 -14.19 0.67 19.77
N ILE A 149 -14.31 -0.58 20.22
CA ILE A 149 -13.21 -1.52 20.48
C ILE A 149 -12.64 -2.08 19.17
N GLU A 150 -13.42 -2.10 18.10
CA GLU A 150 -13.00 -2.61 16.78
C GLU A 150 -12.55 -1.48 15.82
N SER A 151 -12.35 -0.27 16.34
CA SER A 151 -11.84 0.86 15.57
C SER A 151 -10.32 0.84 15.40
N LEU A 152 -9.78 1.52 14.38
CA LEU A 152 -8.32 1.66 14.26
C LEU A 152 -7.69 2.44 15.44
N ASN A 153 -8.46 3.33 16.07
CA ASN A 153 -8.01 4.12 17.21
C ASN A 153 -7.88 3.26 18.49
N SER A 154 -8.80 2.31 18.71
CA SER A 154 -8.67 1.34 19.78
C SER A 154 -7.45 0.47 19.58
N LEU A 155 -7.21 -0.03 18.36
CA LEU A 155 -6.03 -0.82 18.05
C LEU A 155 -4.73 -0.06 18.35
N GLU A 156 -4.61 1.20 17.90
CA GLU A 156 -3.42 2.01 18.19
C GLU A 156 -3.20 2.19 19.70
N THR A 157 -4.28 2.41 20.46
CA THR A 157 -4.22 2.54 21.92
C THR A 157 -3.81 1.23 22.59
N MET A 158 -4.35 0.09 22.15
CA MET A 158 -3.95 -1.22 22.65
C MET A 158 -2.48 -1.53 22.33
N MET A 159 -1.99 -1.12 21.17
CA MET A 159 -0.58 -1.28 20.80
C MET A 159 0.33 -0.40 21.66
N LEU A 160 -0.09 0.80 22.04
CA LEU A 160 0.64 1.64 22.99
C LEU A 160 0.67 1.03 24.39
N ILE A 161 -0.46 0.53 24.89
CA ILE A 161 -0.55 -0.13 26.19
C ILE A 161 0.30 -1.42 26.20
N ALA A 162 0.31 -2.18 25.11
CA ALA A 162 1.14 -3.38 24.95
C ALA A 162 2.63 -3.08 25.09
N GLU A 163 3.09 -1.99 24.47
CA GLU A 163 4.48 -1.54 24.58
C GLU A 163 4.82 -1.05 25.99
N GLU A 164 3.91 -0.35 26.66
CA GLU A 164 4.17 0.20 28.00
C GLU A 164 4.08 -0.84 29.12
N ALA A 165 3.26 -1.88 28.92
CA ALA A 165 3.10 -2.98 29.87
C ALA A 165 4.03 -4.17 29.59
N ASP A 166 4.71 -4.19 28.43
CA ASP A 166 5.49 -5.34 27.93
C ASP A 166 4.66 -6.64 27.87
N VAL A 167 3.38 -6.50 27.47
CA VAL A 167 2.41 -7.60 27.38
C VAL A 167 1.98 -7.79 25.92
N SER A 168 1.71 -9.03 25.52
CA SER A 168 1.29 -9.32 24.15
C SER A 168 -0.06 -8.67 23.82
N LEU A 169 -0.20 -8.20 22.59
CA LEU A 169 -1.40 -7.52 22.11
C LEU A 169 -2.65 -8.42 22.21
N THR A 170 -2.47 -9.73 22.08
CA THR A 170 -3.56 -10.72 22.22
C THR A 170 -4.13 -10.76 23.65
N VAL A 171 -3.29 -10.60 24.68
CA VAL A 171 -3.74 -10.59 26.08
C VAL A 171 -4.54 -9.33 26.38
N ILE A 172 -4.03 -8.17 25.97
CA ILE A 172 -4.70 -6.87 26.16
C ILE A 172 -6.06 -6.86 25.45
N TRP A 173 -6.12 -7.37 24.22
CA TRP A 173 -7.37 -7.53 23.48
C TRP A 173 -8.39 -8.39 24.22
N GLY A 174 -7.95 -9.53 24.78
CA GLY A 174 -8.80 -10.42 25.56
C GLY A 174 -9.38 -9.74 26.80
N LEU A 175 -8.54 -9.03 27.57
CA LEU A 175 -8.96 -8.29 28.76
C LEU A 175 -9.99 -7.21 28.42
N ILE A 176 -9.70 -6.36 27.44
CA ILE A 176 -10.59 -5.28 27.02
C ILE A 176 -11.92 -5.82 26.50
N LYS A 177 -11.88 -6.92 25.72
CA LYS A 177 -13.10 -7.57 25.24
C LYS A 177 -13.95 -8.05 26.42
N ASN A 178 -13.37 -8.74 27.39
CA ASN A 178 -14.08 -9.22 28.59
C ASN A 178 -14.72 -8.07 29.39
N TRP A 179 -13.98 -6.98 29.56
CA TRP A 179 -14.43 -5.78 30.27
C TRP A 179 -15.60 -5.08 29.59
N CYS A 180 -15.61 -5.06 28.26
CA CYS A 180 -16.68 -4.45 27.49
C CYS A 180 -17.88 -5.38 27.25
N THR A 181 -17.68 -6.71 27.22
CA THR A 181 -18.78 -7.68 27.09
C THR A 181 -19.41 -8.05 28.43
N GLY A 182 -18.82 -7.66 29.56
CA GLY A 182 -19.39 -7.87 30.90
C GLY A 182 -19.34 -9.32 31.38
N GLU A 183 -18.48 -10.16 30.81
CA GLU A 183 -18.18 -11.48 31.38
C GLU A 183 -17.17 -11.31 32.52
N VAL A 184 -17.69 -10.88 33.66
CA VAL A 184 -17.05 -11.10 34.96
C VAL A 184 -17.30 -12.58 35.29
N ALA A 185 -16.24 -13.38 35.28
CA ALA A 185 -16.29 -14.72 35.88
C ALA A 185 -16.44 -14.60 37.40
#